data_AF-A0AA36JHQ7-F1
#
_entry.id   AF-A0AA36JHQ7-F1
#
_cell.length_a   1.000
_cell.length_b   1.000
_cell.length_c   1.000
_cell.angle_alpha   90.00
_cell.angle_beta   90.00
_cell.angle_gamma   90.00
#
_symmetry.space_group_name_H-M   'P 1'
#
loop_
_entity.id
_entity.type
_entity.pdbx_description
1 polymer ?
#
loop_
_entity_poly.entity_id
_entity_poly.type
_entity_poly.pdbx_seq_one_letter_code
_entity_poly.pdbx_strand_id
1 'polypeptide(L)'
;MADTKISKVCVITSETLGKHQWKPEVVTVQGTDFIKLHRWSRDLTRYVTGRALDLRKGKGHCLSGDYMEHLVTERNKNSREAYQEAMRSTQEGEEPPQPSRRRTVRQSDSAVAPAVVSIRMPAADWHPEREVQCLWSVKSPHLWLEMSEDIMVHLKAGIMQGIPEHERNAKKRKPSRAEPLPEAEGDASESGTQS
;
A
#
# COMPACT_ATOMS: atom_id res chain seq x y z
N MET A 1 27.30 15.09 27.89
CA MET A 1 26.10 15.09 27.01
C MET A 1 26.09 13.76 26.29
N ALA A 2 25.15 12.86 26.59
CA ALA A 2 25.08 11.55 25.94
C ALA A 2 24.29 11.70 24.63
N ASP A 3 24.98 11.56 23.49
CA ASP A 3 24.45 11.73 22.13
C ASP A 3 24.06 10.39 21.48
N THR A 4 23.82 9.35 22.29
CA THR A 4 23.55 8.01 21.79
C THR A 4 22.04 7.75 21.76
N LYS A 5 21.48 7.62 20.56
CA LYS A 5 20.09 7.20 20.34
C LYS A 5 20.03 5.77 19.84
N ILE A 6 19.38 4.89 20.59
CA ILE A 6 19.08 3.51 20.19
C ILE A 6 17.64 3.46 19.69
N SER A 7 17.39 2.83 18.53
CA SER A 7 16.05 2.68 17.96
C SER A 7 15.87 1.33 17.28
N LYS A 8 14.70 0.70 17.49
CA LYS A 8 14.27 -0.51 16.79
C LYS A 8 13.76 -0.14 15.40
N VAL A 9 14.27 -0.80 14.35
CA VAL A 9 13.88 -0.55 12.96
C VAL A 9 13.32 -1.84 12.37
N CYS A 10 12.11 -1.78 11.82
CA CYS A 10 11.55 -2.86 11.02
C CYS A 10 12.10 -2.81 9.60
N VAL A 11 12.48 -3.97 9.07
CA VAL A 11 12.98 -4.11 7.70
C VAL A 11 12.20 -5.25 7.03
N ILE A 12 11.46 -4.92 5.97
CA ILE A 12 10.76 -5.89 5.14
C ILE A 12 11.65 -6.21 3.94
N THR A 13 11.88 -7.51 3.76
CA THR A 13 12.59 -8.08 2.61
C THR A 13 11.65 -9.04 1.87
N SER A 14 11.84 -9.17 0.56
CA SER A 14 11.06 -10.03 -0.31
C SER A 14 11.82 -10.21 -1.61
N GLU A 15 11.66 -11.36 -2.28
CA GLU A 15 12.24 -11.60 -3.59
C GLU A 15 11.87 -10.51 -4.62
N THR A 16 10.64 -9.98 -4.51
CA THR A 16 10.16 -8.88 -5.36
C THR A 16 10.91 -7.57 -5.15
N LEU A 17 11.46 -7.33 -3.95
CA LEU A 17 12.26 -6.15 -3.65
C LEU A 17 13.71 -6.28 -4.16
N GLY A 18 14.19 -7.52 -4.37
CA GLY A 18 15.57 -7.78 -4.77
C GLY A 18 16.56 -7.25 -3.73
N LYS A 19 17.49 -6.38 -4.17
CA LYS A 19 18.47 -5.72 -3.28
C LYS A 19 17.88 -4.56 -2.47
N HIS A 20 16.65 -4.14 -2.75
CA HIS A 20 16.01 -3.04 -2.04
C HIS A 20 15.44 -3.53 -0.70
N GLN A 21 15.55 -2.71 0.33
CA GLN A 21 14.94 -2.98 1.64
C GLN A 21 13.85 -1.94 1.89
N TRP A 22 12.67 -2.40 2.31
CA TRP A 22 11.61 -1.49 2.72
C TRP A 22 11.63 -1.32 4.24
N LYS A 23 11.69 -0.07 4.70
CA LYS A 23 11.64 0.30 6.12
C LYS A 23 10.34 1.06 6.40
N PRO A 24 9.23 0.35 6.67
CA PRO A 24 7.95 1.00 6.94
C PRO A 24 8.01 1.79 8.26
N GLU A 25 7.11 2.77 8.37
CA GLU A 25 6.78 3.37 9.66
C GLU A 25 6.01 2.33 10.49
N VAL A 26 6.46 2.09 11.72
CA VAL A 26 5.88 1.10 12.64
C VAL A 26 5.49 1.77 13.94
N VAL A 27 4.31 1.43 14.45
CA VAL A 27 3.83 1.86 15.76
C VAL A 27 3.34 0.64 16.53
N THR A 28 3.74 0.52 17.79
CA THR A 28 3.24 -0.52 18.70
C THR A 28 2.07 0.03 19.50
N VAL A 29 0.91 -0.63 19.44
CA VAL A 29 -0.30 -0.27 20.20
C VAL A 29 -0.84 -1.53 20.84
N GLN A 30 -1.07 -1.51 22.15
CA GLN A 30 -1.60 -2.66 22.91
C GLN A 30 -0.78 -3.96 22.73
N GLY A 31 0.54 -3.84 22.53
CA GLY A 31 1.43 -4.99 22.34
C GLY A 31 1.50 -5.53 20.91
N THR A 32 0.71 -4.99 19.99
CA THR A 32 0.71 -5.36 18.57
C THR A 32 1.45 -4.29 17.75
N ASP A 33 2.32 -4.72 16.84
CA ASP A 33 3.02 -3.83 15.91
C ASP A 33 2.14 -3.59 14.67
N PHE A 34 2.00 -2.32 14.26
CA PHE A 34 1.25 -1.92 13.08
C PHE A 34 2.16 -1.21 12.09
N ILE A 35 2.02 -1.52 10.80
CA ILE A 35 2.75 -0.85 9.73
C ILE A 35 1.87 0.15 9.00
N LYS A 36 2.47 1.27 8.58
CA LYS A 36 1.79 2.26 7.75
C LYS A 36 1.82 1.86 6.28
N LEU A 37 0.63 1.73 5.71
CA LEU A 37 0.40 1.46 4.30
C LEU A 37 -0.24 2.66 3.62
N HIS A 38 0.23 2.94 2.41
CA HIS A 38 -0.27 4.04 1.60
C HIS A 38 -0.22 3.67 0.13
N ARG A 39 -1.31 3.90 -0.61
CA ARG A 39 -1.44 3.56 -2.03
C ARG A 39 -0.32 4.16 -2.90
N TRP A 40 0.16 5.35 -2.55
CA TRP A 40 1.22 6.05 -3.27
C TRP A 40 2.62 5.79 -2.71
N SER A 41 2.80 4.75 -1.88
CA SER A 41 4.11 4.36 -1.38
C SER A 41 4.92 3.66 -2.49
N ARG A 42 6.10 4.21 -2.82
CA ARG A 42 7.03 3.62 -3.78
C ARG A 42 7.53 2.27 -3.31
N ASP A 43 7.77 2.12 -2.02
CA ASP A 43 8.28 0.88 -1.42
C ASP A 43 7.20 -0.20 -1.37
N LEU A 44 5.95 0.16 -1.01
CA LEU A 44 4.83 -0.77 -1.08
C LEU A 44 4.60 -1.23 -2.53
N THR A 45 4.64 -0.30 -3.48
CA THR A 45 4.49 -0.63 -4.90
C THR A 45 5.58 -1.60 -5.36
N ARG A 46 6.83 -1.37 -4.94
CA ARG A 46 7.95 -2.26 -5.24
C ARG A 46 7.81 -3.61 -4.53
N TYR A 47 7.37 -3.63 -3.28
CA TYR A 47 7.12 -4.85 -2.54
C TYR A 47 6.07 -5.73 -3.24
N VAL A 48 4.99 -5.12 -3.72
CA VAL A 48 3.91 -5.85 -4.40
C VAL A 48 4.30 -6.27 -5.82
N THR A 49 4.71 -5.31 -6.66
CA THR A 49 4.88 -5.50 -8.12
C THR A 49 6.32 -5.80 -8.55
N GLY A 50 7.30 -5.56 -7.68
CA GLY A 50 8.72 -5.53 -8.02
C GLY A 50 9.10 -4.38 -8.97
N ARG A 51 8.26 -3.34 -9.09
CA ARG A 51 8.53 -2.10 -9.83
C ARG A 51 8.34 -0.90 -8.91
N ALA A 52 9.15 0.13 -9.10
CA ALA A 52 8.91 1.39 -8.41
C ALA A 52 7.67 2.08 -8.99
N LEU A 53 6.90 2.74 -8.13
CA LEU A 53 5.85 3.67 -8.55
C LEU A 53 6.45 4.74 -9.49
N ASP A 54 5.91 4.86 -10.70
CA ASP A 54 6.21 5.94 -11.63
C ASP A 54 5.18 7.06 -11.43
N LEU A 55 5.65 8.24 -11.04
CA LEU A 55 4.82 9.42 -10.77
C LEU A 55 4.78 10.40 -11.95
N ARG A 56 5.37 10.05 -13.11
CA ARG A 56 5.33 10.90 -14.30
C ARG A 56 3.90 10.99 -14.85
N LYS A 57 3.50 12.21 -15.25
CA LYS A 57 2.18 12.47 -15.86
C LYS A 57 1.95 11.52 -17.05
N GLY A 58 0.82 10.82 -17.04
CA GLY A 58 0.39 9.91 -18.12
C GLY A 58 0.92 8.47 -18.06
N LYS A 59 1.75 8.11 -17.07
CA LYS A 59 2.28 6.74 -16.87
C LYS A 59 2.19 6.27 -15.42
N GLY A 60 1.19 6.76 -14.68
CA GLY A 60 1.00 6.48 -13.27
C GLY A 60 0.67 5.01 -13.01
N HIS A 61 1.68 4.15 -12.84
CA HIS A 61 1.50 2.79 -12.37
C HIS A 61 1.27 2.83 -10.86
N CYS A 62 0.08 3.24 -10.43
CA CYS A 62 -0.33 3.14 -9.04
C CYS A 62 -0.82 1.72 -8.73
N LEU A 63 -0.63 1.28 -7.48
CA LEU A 63 -1.27 0.04 -7.02
C LEU A 63 -2.78 0.16 -7.27
N SER A 64 -3.37 -0.91 -7.81
CA SER A 64 -4.80 -0.98 -8.07
C SER A 64 -5.55 -0.51 -6.83
N GLY A 65 -6.37 0.52 -7.01
CA GLY A 65 -6.97 1.27 -5.91
C GLY A 65 -7.94 0.43 -5.10
N ASP A 66 -8.64 -0.48 -5.77
CA ASP A 66 -9.89 -1.04 -5.28
C ASP A 66 -9.69 -1.90 -4.03
N TYR A 67 -8.63 -2.72 -3.98
CA TYR A 67 -8.37 -3.57 -2.81
C TYR A 67 -7.97 -2.76 -1.57
N MET A 68 -7.03 -1.82 -1.73
CA MET A 68 -6.61 -0.94 -0.63
C MET A 68 -7.73 0.01 -0.19
N GLU A 69 -8.51 0.51 -1.15
CA GLU A 69 -9.66 1.38 -0.90
C GLU A 69 -10.78 0.63 -0.18
N HIS A 70 -10.98 -0.64 -0.51
CA HIS A 70 -11.89 -1.52 0.23
C HIS A 70 -11.46 -1.63 1.70
N LEU A 71 -10.19 -1.94 1.98
CA LEU A 71 -9.69 -2.02 3.36
C LEU A 71 -9.84 -0.69 4.13
N VAL A 72 -9.56 0.43 3.47
CA VAL A 72 -9.75 1.77 4.06
C VAL A 72 -11.23 2.05 4.33
N THR A 73 -12.12 1.58 3.46
CA THR A 73 -13.58 1.72 3.62
C THR A 73 -14.08 0.89 4.79
N GLU A 74 -13.66 -0.37 4.89
CA GLU A 74 -13.97 -1.25 6.03
C GLU A 74 -13.44 -0.68 7.34
N ARG A 75 -12.19 -0.19 7.37
CA ARG A 75 -11.64 0.50 8.55
C ARG A 75 -12.47 1.71 8.94
N ASN A 76 -12.86 2.55 7.98
CA ASN A 76 -13.70 3.73 8.26
C ASN A 76 -15.07 3.35 8.81
N LYS A 77 -15.68 2.29 8.28
CA LYS A 77 -16.96 1.77 8.75
C LYS A 77 -16.85 1.29 10.19
N ASN A 78 -15.92 0.37 10.45
CA ASN A 78 -15.76 -0.24 11.78
C ASN A 78 -15.27 0.77 12.82
N SER A 79 -14.45 1.76 12.42
CA SER A 79 -14.06 2.88 13.29
C SER A 79 -15.25 3.74 13.73
N ARG A 80 -16.23 3.96 12.85
CA ARG A 80 -17.44 4.73 13.19
C ARG A 80 -18.39 3.91 14.07
N GLU A 81 -18.52 2.63 13.80
CA GLU A 81 -19.35 1.71 14.59
C GLU A 81 -18.78 1.58 16.02
N ALA A 82 -17.48 1.33 16.15
CA ALA A 82 -16.79 1.23 17.43
C ALA A 82 -16.88 2.52 18.26
N TYR A 83 -16.78 3.70 17.62
CA TYR A 83 -17.00 4.97 18.30
C TYR A 83 -18.44 5.12 18.81
N GLN A 84 -19.44 4.75 17.99
CA GLN A 84 -20.85 4.83 18.38
C GLN A 84 -21.16 3.88 19.55
N GLU A 85 -20.55 2.70 19.57
CA GLU A 85 -20.66 1.74 20.66
C GLU A 85 -20.06 2.28 21.95
N ALA A 86 -18.82 2.79 21.92
CA ALA A 86 -18.17 3.38 23.08
C ALA A 86 -18.97 4.55 23.68
N MET A 87 -19.57 5.39 22.82
CA MET A 87 -20.43 6.48 23.26
C MET A 87 -21.73 5.99 23.92
N ARG A 88 -22.32 4.89 23.43
CA ARG A 88 -23.52 4.30 24.04
C ARG A 88 -23.22 3.70 25.41
N SER A 89 -22.13 2.94 25.53
CA SER A 89 -21.71 2.34 26.81
C SER A 89 -21.39 3.39 27.88
N THR A 90 -20.97 4.59 27.48
CA THR A 90 -20.74 5.71 28.41
C THR A 90 -22.07 6.33 28.90
N GLN A 91 -23.15 6.21 28.12
CA GLN A 91 -24.47 6.79 28.42
C GLN A 91 -25.40 5.86 29.21
N GLU A 92 -25.16 4.55 29.24
CA GLU A 92 -26.01 3.59 30.00
C GLU A 92 -26.00 3.79 31.53
N GLY A 93 -25.24 4.76 32.06
CA GLY A 93 -25.23 5.17 33.47
C GLY A 93 -25.95 6.49 33.80
N GLU A 94 -26.39 7.27 32.81
CA GLU A 94 -27.14 8.53 32.99
C GLU A 94 -28.41 8.51 32.12
N GLU A 95 -29.50 9.14 32.58
CA GLU A 95 -30.81 9.17 31.91
C GLU A 95 -30.74 9.36 30.38
N PRO A 96 -31.65 8.72 29.62
CA PRO A 96 -31.53 8.63 28.17
C PRO A 96 -31.59 10.02 27.52
N PRO A 97 -30.52 10.49 26.87
CA PRO A 97 -30.60 11.73 26.12
C PRO A 97 -31.42 11.50 24.85
N GLN A 98 -32.30 12.48 24.54
CA GLN A 98 -33.08 12.54 23.30
C GLN A 98 -32.22 12.22 22.06
N PRO A 99 -32.82 11.71 20.96
CA PRO A 99 -32.12 11.35 19.73
C PRO A 99 -31.53 12.59 19.04
N SER A 100 -30.41 13.06 19.58
CA SER A 100 -29.62 14.12 18.98
C SER A 100 -29.01 13.57 17.69
N ARG A 101 -29.07 14.38 16.63
CA ARG A 101 -28.50 14.07 15.32
C ARG A 101 -27.14 13.42 15.50
N ARG A 102 -26.99 12.18 15.03
CA ARG A 102 -25.73 11.41 15.11
C ARG A 102 -24.57 12.30 14.68
N ARG A 103 -23.76 12.74 15.64
CA ARG A 103 -22.61 13.61 15.39
C ARG A 103 -21.64 12.89 14.45
N THR A 104 -21.14 13.60 13.44
CA THR A 104 -20.11 13.08 12.54
C THR A 104 -18.82 12.82 13.33
N VAL A 105 -18.34 11.57 13.30
CA VAL A 105 -17.08 11.15 13.94
C VAL A 105 -15.89 11.88 13.31
N ARG A 106 -14.98 12.40 14.15
CA ARG A 106 -13.78 13.14 13.76
C ARG A 106 -12.54 12.44 14.32
N GLN A 107 -11.37 12.67 13.72
CA GLN A 107 -10.12 12.08 14.21
C GLN A 107 -9.77 12.52 15.65
N SER A 108 -10.24 13.70 16.08
CA SER A 108 -10.12 14.19 17.46
C SER A 108 -10.86 13.34 18.50
N ASP A 109 -11.76 12.46 18.06
CA ASP A 109 -12.55 11.59 18.93
C ASP A 109 -11.79 10.32 19.35
N SER A 110 -10.49 10.24 19.03
CA SER A 110 -9.61 9.11 19.35
C SER A 110 -9.48 8.80 20.85
N ALA A 111 -9.80 9.76 21.72
CA ALA A 111 -9.75 9.56 23.17
C ALA A 111 -10.91 8.66 23.68
N VAL A 112 -12.01 8.59 22.94
CA VAL A 112 -13.21 7.81 23.32
C VAL A 112 -13.33 6.55 22.47
N ALA A 113 -12.79 6.57 21.25
CA ALA A 113 -12.75 5.40 20.39
C ALA A 113 -11.70 4.37 20.86
N PRO A 114 -11.90 3.07 20.59
CA PRO A 114 -10.84 2.10 20.80
C PRO A 114 -9.65 2.41 19.90
N ALA A 115 -8.44 2.12 20.38
CA ALA A 115 -7.21 2.38 19.63
C ALA A 115 -7.08 1.47 18.38
N VAL A 116 -7.67 0.28 18.44
CA VAL A 116 -7.60 -0.78 17.43
C VAL A 116 -9.02 -1.19 17.03
N VAL A 117 -9.22 -1.45 15.75
CA VAL A 117 -10.46 -1.99 15.18
C VAL A 117 -10.13 -3.21 14.31
N SER A 118 -10.97 -4.23 14.37
CA SER A 118 -10.91 -5.36 13.44
C SER A 118 -11.55 -4.96 12.12
N ILE A 119 -10.93 -5.33 11.00
CA ILE A 119 -11.51 -5.16 9.65
C ILE A 119 -11.51 -6.50 8.92
N ARG A 120 -12.42 -6.61 7.96
CA ARG A 120 -12.50 -7.79 7.09
C ARG A 120 -11.57 -7.61 5.90
N MET A 121 -10.59 -8.49 5.77
CA MET A 121 -9.69 -8.56 4.64
C MET A 121 -10.28 -9.55 3.62
N PRO A 122 -10.67 -9.09 2.41
CA PRO A 122 -11.30 -9.94 1.40
C PRO A 122 -10.41 -11.10 1.01
N ALA A 123 -10.99 -12.19 0.51
CA ALA A 123 -10.21 -13.30 -0.02
C ALA A 123 -9.37 -12.86 -1.23
N ALA A 124 -8.15 -13.38 -1.34
CA ALA A 124 -7.28 -13.17 -2.49
C ALA A 124 -6.38 -14.36 -2.78
N ASP A 125 -6.38 -14.81 -4.02
CA ASP A 125 -5.65 -15.96 -4.54
C ASP A 125 -5.98 -17.23 -3.73
N TRP A 126 -5.01 -17.81 -3.02
CA TRP A 126 -5.19 -18.93 -2.10
C TRP A 126 -5.47 -18.51 -0.65
N HIS A 127 -5.55 -17.20 -0.36
CA HIS A 127 -5.85 -16.70 0.97
C HIS A 127 -7.37 -16.53 1.15
N PRO A 128 -7.97 -17.21 2.15
CA PRO A 128 -9.36 -16.99 2.47
C PRO A 128 -9.57 -15.61 3.10
N GLU A 129 -10.82 -15.16 3.07
CA GLU A 129 -11.24 -13.98 3.81
C GLU A 129 -10.93 -14.14 5.30
N ARG A 130 -10.41 -13.08 5.93
CA ARG A 130 -10.02 -13.12 7.34
C ARG A 130 -10.20 -11.78 8.02
N GLU A 131 -10.31 -11.81 9.35
CA GLU A 131 -10.24 -10.60 10.15
C GLU A 131 -8.79 -10.24 10.47
N VAL A 132 -8.49 -8.95 10.42
CA VAL A 132 -7.17 -8.38 10.71
C VAL A 132 -7.33 -7.11 11.55
N GLN A 133 -6.34 -6.83 12.39
CA GLN A 133 -6.38 -5.62 13.21
C GLN A 133 -5.84 -4.40 12.46
N CYS A 134 -6.46 -3.25 12.71
CA CYS A 134 -6.02 -1.96 12.20
C CYS A 134 -6.12 -0.89 13.27
N LEU A 135 -5.28 0.15 13.20
CA LEU A 135 -5.48 1.31 14.07
C LEU A 135 -6.74 2.07 13.67
N TRP A 136 -7.46 2.53 14.68
CA TRP A 136 -8.64 3.34 14.50
C TRP A 136 -8.30 4.64 13.76
N SER A 137 -9.05 4.92 12.71
CA SER A 137 -8.96 6.20 12.01
C SER A 137 -10.18 6.46 11.16
N VAL A 138 -10.55 7.73 11.09
CA VAL A 138 -11.62 8.21 10.24
C VAL A 138 -11.06 9.18 9.19
N LYS A 139 -11.42 8.96 7.93
CA LYS A 139 -11.05 9.79 6.77
C LYS A 139 -9.56 9.81 6.38
N SER A 140 -8.67 9.15 7.13
CA SER A 140 -7.27 9.02 6.73
C SER A 140 -7.13 8.04 5.54
N PRO A 141 -6.38 8.39 4.49
CA PRO A 141 -6.04 7.46 3.42
C PRO A 141 -4.95 6.45 3.82
N HIS A 142 -4.27 6.67 4.96
CA HIS A 142 -3.28 5.75 5.48
C HIS A 142 -3.94 4.61 6.22
N LEU A 143 -3.56 3.39 5.89
CA LEU A 143 -3.99 2.19 6.58
C LEU A 143 -2.87 1.73 7.50
N TRP A 144 -3.15 1.67 8.80
CA TRP A 144 -2.25 1.07 9.77
C TRP A 144 -2.71 -0.35 10.03
N LEU A 145 -2.01 -1.32 9.46
CA LEU A 145 -2.39 -2.72 9.46
C LEU A 145 -1.45 -3.51 10.36
N GLU A 146 -1.99 -4.50 11.05
CA GLU A 146 -1.21 -5.45 11.85
C GLU A 146 -0.02 -6.02 11.08
N MET A 147 1.15 -5.98 11.73
CA MET A 147 2.41 -6.44 11.15
C MET A 147 2.56 -7.95 11.34
N SER A 148 2.01 -8.72 10.41
CA SER A 148 2.20 -10.17 10.32
C SER A 148 2.60 -10.58 8.91
N GLU A 149 3.48 -11.58 8.81
CA GLU A 149 3.94 -12.11 7.52
C GLU A 149 2.74 -12.58 6.66
N ASP A 150 1.84 -13.37 7.25
CA ASP A 150 0.66 -13.89 6.54
C ASP A 150 -0.25 -12.77 6.01
N ILE A 151 -0.42 -11.71 6.79
CA ILE A 151 -1.24 -10.55 6.42
C ILE A 151 -0.57 -9.81 5.26
N MET A 152 0.76 -9.68 5.28
CA MET A 152 1.52 -9.02 4.22
C MET A 152 1.50 -9.79 2.89
N VAL A 153 1.60 -11.12 2.95
CA VAL A 153 1.47 -11.99 1.78
C VAL A 153 0.04 -11.92 1.23
N HIS A 154 -0.97 -11.97 2.10
CA HIS A 154 -2.37 -11.83 1.68
C HIS A 154 -2.63 -10.46 1.03
N LEU A 155 -2.10 -9.38 1.62
CA LEU A 155 -2.24 -8.02 1.09
C LEU A 155 -1.62 -7.91 -0.30
N LYS A 156 -0.42 -8.49 -0.46
CA LYS A 156 0.28 -8.54 -1.74
C LYS A 156 -0.55 -9.29 -2.79
N ALA A 157 -1.13 -10.44 -2.44
CA ALA A 157 -2.00 -11.20 -3.34
C ALA A 157 -3.23 -10.38 -3.77
N GLY A 158 -3.94 -9.77 -2.81
CA GLY A 158 -5.13 -8.96 -3.09
C GLY A 158 -4.86 -7.77 -4.00
N ILE A 159 -3.78 -7.04 -3.76
CA ILE A 159 -3.40 -5.92 -4.63
C ILE A 159 -3.00 -6.41 -6.03
N MET A 160 -2.28 -7.53 -6.14
CA MET A 160 -1.85 -8.10 -7.43
C MET A 160 -3.02 -8.59 -8.29
N GLN A 161 -4.09 -9.07 -7.68
CA GLN A 161 -5.29 -9.51 -8.41
C GLN A 161 -5.95 -8.36 -9.17
N GLY A 162 -6.00 -7.17 -8.56
CA GLY A 162 -6.58 -5.97 -9.16
C GLY A 162 -5.71 -5.30 -10.23
N ILE A 163 -4.48 -5.76 -10.48
CA ILE A 163 -3.61 -5.21 -11.53
C ILE A 163 -3.92 -5.92 -12.86
N PRO A 164 -4.19 -5.18 -13.96
CA PRO A 164 -4.43 -5.78 -15.27
C PRO A 164 -3.29 -6.70 -15.73
N GLU A 165 -3.65 -7.81 -16.37
CA GLU A 165 -2.68 -8.86 -16.73
C GLU A 165 -1.53 -8.39 -17.63
N HIS A 166 -1.81 -7.46 -18.55
CA HIS A 166 -0.79 -6.88 -19.43
C HIS A 166 0.29 -6.10 -18.64
N GLU A 167 -0.06 -5.50 -17.51
CA GLU A 167 0.90 -4.81 -16.65
C GLU A 167 1.72 -5.82 -15.82
N ARG A 168 1.09 -6.91 -15.38
CA ARG A 168 1.73 -8.02 -14.65
C ARG A 168 2.86 -8.66 -15.49
N ASN A 169 2.63 -8.86 -16.79
CA ASN A 169 3.52 -9.62 -17.67
C ASN A 169 4.63 -8.81 -18.38
N ALA A 170 4.65 -7.48 -18.28
CA ALA A 170 5.59 -6.65 -19.06
C ALA A 170 7.10 -6.85 -18.74
N LYS A 171 7.47 -7.73 -17.80
CA LYS A 171 8.86 -8.17 -17.57
C LYS A 171 9.37 -9.22 -18.56
N LYS A 172 8.50 -9.85 -19.39
CA LYS A 172 8.93 -10.94 -20.30
C LYS A 172 9.47 -10.49 -21.66
N ARG A 173 9.32 -9.22 -22.04
CA ARG A 173 9.87 -8.72 -23.30
C ARG A 173 11.33 -8.33 -23.09
N LYS A 174 12.25 -9.24 -23.43
CA LYS A 174 13.65 -8.89 -23.69
C LYS A 174 13.66 -7.71 -24.67
N PRO A 175 14.51 -6.68 -24.49
CA PRO A 175 14.72 -5.70 -25.56
C PRO A 175 15.24 -6.47 -26.78
N SER A 176 14.47 -6.49 -27.86
CA SER A 176 14.97 -6.92 -29.16
C SER A 176 16.12 -5.98 -29.50
N ARG A 177 17.34 -6.53 -29.48
CA ARG A 177 18.54 -5.88 -29.99
C ARG A 177 18.20 -5.37 -31.39
N ALA A 178 18.07 -4.06 -31.55
CA ALA A 178 17.94 -3.45 -32.86
C ALA A 178 19.19 -3.85 -33.65
N GLU A 179 18.99 -4.52 -34.78
CA GLU A 179 20.07 -4.80 -35.72
C GLU A 179 20.65 -3.46 -36.21
N PRO A 180 21.98 -3.30 -36.21
CA PRO A 180 22.58 -2.13 -36.81
C PRO A 180 22.34 -2.16 -38.33
N LEU A 181 21.81 -1.05 -38.85
CA LEU A 181 21.66 -0.81 -40.28
C LEU A 181 23.02 -0.94 -40.98
N PRO A 182 23.10 -1.54 -42.18
CA PRO A 182 24.34 -1.62 -42.93
C PRO A 182 24.80 -0.22 -43.33
N GLU A 183 26.07 0.08 -43.00
CA GLU A 183 26.78 1.29 -43.41
C GLU A 183 26.83 1.33 -44.95
N ALA A 184 26.35 2.44 -45.53
CA ALA A 184 26.47 2.68 -46.96
C ALA A 184 27.95 2.86 -47.30
N GLU A 185 28.53 1.87 -47.99
CA GLU A 185 29.87 1.96 -48.57
C GLU A 185 29.93 3.11 -49.58
N GLY A 186 31.00 3.89 -49.45
CA GLY A 186 31.26 5.07 -50.25
C GLY A 186 31.53 4.74 -51.72
N ASP A 187 30.95 5.56 -52.59
CA ASP A 187 31.37 5.64 -53.98
C ASP A 187 32.42 6.76 -54.09
N ALA A 188 33.68 6.34 -54.05
CA ALA A 188 34.82 7.11 -54.50
C ALA A 188 35.39 6.39 -55.72
N SER A 189 35.10 6.91 -56.91
CA SER A 189 35.85 6.60 -58.13
C SER A 189 36.35 7.89 -58.75
N GLU A 190 37.61 8.18 -58.43
CA GLU A 190 38.46 9.15 -59.12
C GLU A 190 39.02 8.56 -60.43
N SER A 191 39.46 9.48 -61.28
CA SER A 191 40.46 9.37 -62.36
C SER A 191 39.97 8.98 -63.76
N GLY A 192 40.26 9.89 -64.71
CA GLY A 192 39.94 9.78 -66.13
C GLY A 192 41.10 9.26 -66.98
N THR A 193 41.10 9.53 -68.29
CA THR A 193 42.26 9.71 -69.19
C THR A 193 41.80 10.08 -70.61
N GLN A 194 42.41 11.15 -71.14
CA GLN A 194 42.77 11.55 -72.52
C GLN A 194 42.09 10.94 -73.76
N SER A 195 41.70 11.82 -74.70
CA SER A 195 42.50 12.13 -75.92
C SER A 195 42.05 13.45 -76.54
#